data_AF-A0A949XGU3-F1
#
_entry.id   AF-A0A949XGU3-F1
#
_cell.length_a   1.000
_cell.length_b   1.000
_cell.length_c   1.000
_cell.angle_alpha   90.00
_cell.angle_beta   90.00
_cell.angle_gamma   90.00
#
_symmetry.space_group_name_H-M   'P 1'
#
loop_
_entity.id
_entity.type
_entity.pdbx_description
1 polymer ?
#
loop_
_entity_poly.entity_id
_entity_poly.type
_entity_poly.pdbx_seq_one_letter_code
_entity_poly.pdbx_strand_id
1 'polypeptide(L)'
;MFQVYRKEMQWGGRTLTLETGRIARQADGAVLATMGGTTVLCTVVAAKKAKEGQDFFPLTVNYQEKAFAAGKIPGSFFKREGKPSEGETLTSRLIDRPIRPLFPEGYLCDTQVIATVLSHDLENNPDIVALIGCSAALTISGVPFLGPIGGARVGYKDGQFILNPTVAECEDAALDLVVAGTKEGVLMVESEAKEL
;
A
#
# COMPACT_ATOMS: atom_id res chain seq x y z
N MET A 1 24.01 -11.51 12.79
CA MET A 1 23.63 -10.42 11.88
C MET A 1 22.51 -10.94 11.00
N PHE A 2 21.45 -10.16 10.75
CA PHE A 2 20.30 -10.64 9.99
C PHE A 2 20.58 -10.59 8.49
N GLN A 3 20.06 -11.55 7.73
CA GLN A 3 20.14 -11.53 6.28
C GLN A 3 19.08 -10.57 5.74
N VAL A 4 19.54 -9.51 5.06
CA VAL A 4 18.69 -8.47 4.47
C VAL A 4 18.64 -8.67 2.97
N TYR A 5 17.44 -8.65 2.41
CA TYR A 5 17.22 -8.68 0.96
C TYR A 5 16.70 -7.31 0.54
N ARG A 6 17.31 -6.75 -0.50
CA ARG A 6 16.96 -5.42 -1.04
C ARG A 6 16.89 -5.49 -2.56
N LYS A 7 15.86 -4.88 -3.12
CA LYS A 7 15.68 -4.68 -4.56
C LYS A 7 15.35 -3.23 -4.84
N GLU A 8 15.91 -2.71 -5.92
CA GLU A 8 15.73 -1.33 -6.36
C GLU A 8 15.35 -1.28 -7.83
N MET A 9 14.54 -0.30 -8.19
CA MET A 9 14.24 0.01 -9.59
C MET A 9 13.94 1.50 -9.76
N GLN A 10 14.20 2.00 -10.97
CA GLN A 10 13.71 3.32 -11.38
C GLN A 10 12.26 3.21 -11.84
N TRP A 11 11.39 4.05 -11.28
CA TRP A 11 9.96 4.01 -11.56
C TRP A 11 9.39 5.43 -11.55
N GLY A 12 8.91 5.91 -12.71
CA GLY A 12 8.41 7.28 -12.85
C GLY A 12 9.45 8.35 -12.50
N GLY A 13 10.72 8.12 -12.84
CA GLY A 13 11.83 9.04 -12.54
C GLY A 13 12.33 9.03 -11.09
N ARG A 14 11.83 8.11 -10.26
CA ARG A 14 12.18 8.01 -8.84
C ARG A 14 12.65 6.59 -8.50
N THR A 15 13.54 6.47 -7.52
CA THR A 15 14.00 5.17 -7.04
C THR A 15 12.95 4.57 -6.11
N LEU A 16 12.43 3.40 -6.47
CA LEU A 16 11.65 2.53 -5.60
C LEU A 16 12.58 1.45 -5.02
N THR A 17 12.58 1.32 -3.70
CA THR A 17 13.33 0.31 -2.94
C THR A 17 12.37 -0.57 -2.14
N LEU A 18 12.54 -1.88 -2.23
CA LEU A 18 11.85 -2.86 -1.40
C LEU A 18 12.89 -3.64 -0.57
N GLU A 19 12.73 -3.61 0.75
CA GLU A 19 13.64 -4.27 1.68
C GLU A 19 12.89 -5.21 2.63
N THR A 20 13.45 -6.40 2.87
CA THR A 20 12.94 -7.37 3.85
C THR A 20 14.07 -8.04 4.64
N GLY A 21 13.74 -8.74 5.73
CA GLY A 21 14.70 -9.45 6.57
C GLY A 21 15.38 -8.61 7.64
N ARG A 22 15.17 -7.28 7.65
CA ARG A 22 15.67 -6.39 8.72
C ARG A 22 14.64 -6.15 9.82
N ILE A 23 13.42 -5.75 9.45
CA ILE A 23 12.36 -5.27 10.36
C ILE A 23 11.20 -6.27 10.39
N ALA A 24 10.50 -6.36 11.53
CA ALA A 24 9.25 -7.10 11.71
C ALA A 24 9.26 -8.58 11.27
N ARG A 25 10.40 -9.27 11.45
CA ARG A 25 10.62 -10.68 11.03
C ARG A 25 9.69 -11.72 11.66
N GLN A 26 8.89 -11.35 12.65
CA GLN A 26 7.89 -12.25 13.24
C GLN A 26 6.57 -12.26 12.46
N ALA A 27 6.33 -11.25 11.60
CA ALA A 27 5.23 -11.31 10.65
C ALA A 27 5.52 -12.39 9.60
N ASP A 28 4.46 -12.97 9.01
CA ASP A 28 4.62 -13.95 7.95
C ASP A 28 5.31 -13.32 6.73
N GLY A 29 4.96 -12.06 6.40
CA GLY A 29 5.68 -11.22 5.45
C GLY A 29 5.88 -9.80 5.96
N ALA A 30 7.04 -9.21 5.71
CA ALA A 30 7.31 -7.82 6.07
C ALA A 30 8.22 -7.15 5.03
N VAL A 31 7.79 -6.02 4.49
CA VAL A 31 8.54 -5.24 3.50
C VAL A 31 8.56 -3.77 3.91
N LEU A 32 9.74 -3.18 3.94
CA LEU A 32 9.93 -1.73 4.01
C LEU A 32 10.05 -1.22 2.57
N ALA A 33 9.03 -0.50 2.11
CA ALA A 33 8.98 0.11 0.79
C ALA A 33 9.33 1.59 0.88
N THR A 34 10.23 2.06 0.02
CA THR A 34 10.64 3.47 -0.05
C THR A 34 10.60 3.94 -1.50
N MET A 35 9.92 5.05 -1.77
CA MET A 35 9.95 5.72 -3.07
C MET A 35 10.37 7.18 -2.85
N GLY A 36 11.52 7.57 -3.39
CA GLY A 36 12.12 8.86 -3.03
C GLY A 36 12.45 8.90 -1.54
N GLY A 37 11.86 9.83 -0.79
CA GLY A 37 11.96 9.89 0.67
C GLY A 37 10.75 9.32 1.42
N THR A 38 9.62 9.08 0.75
CA THR A 38 8.44 8.46 1.37
C THR A 38 8.67 6.98 1.63
N THR A 39 8.45 6.55 2.88
CA THR A 39 8.73 5.18 3.36
C THR A 39 7.54 4.60 4.14
N VAL A 40 7.14 3.38 3.75
CA VAL A 40 6.03 2.63 4.35
C VAL A 40 6.49 1.24 4.78
N LEU A 41 6.21 0.85 6.02
CA LEU A 41 6.37 -0.53 6.48
C LEU A 41 5.06 -1.29 6.28
N CYS A 42 5.13 -2.35 5.47
CA CYS A 42 4.00 -3.22 5.17
C CYS A 42 4.23 -4.60 5.79
N THR A 43 3.30 -5.08 6.60
CA THR A 43 3.36 -6.40 7.23
C THR A 43 2.11 -7.21 6.95
N VAL A 44 2.27 -8.52 6.81
CA VAL A 44 1.22 -9.49 6.60
C VAL A 44 1.34 -10.58 7.64
N VAL A 45 0.22 -10.91 8.27
CA VAL A 45 0.09 -12.06 9.17
C VAL A 45 -1.17 -12.81 8.83
N ALA A 46 -1.10 -14.14 8.81
CA ALA A 46 -2.26 -14.99 8.62
C ALA A 46 -2.32 -16.10 9.66
N ALA A 47 -3.54 -16.39 10.11
CA ALA A 47 -3.81 -17.57 10.92
C ALA A 47 -3.43 -18.84 10.13
N LYS A 48 -2.87 -19.83 10.82
CA LYS A 48 -2.51 -21.12 10.19
C LYS A 48 -3.71 -22.01 9.91
N LYS A 49 -4.87 -21.71 10.51
CA LYS A 49 -6.13 -22.43 10.35
C LYS A 49 -7.30 -21.44 10.35
N ALA A 50 -8.35 -21.76 9.61
CA ALA A 50 -9.62 -21.06 9.68
C ALA A 50 -10.26 -21.26 11.07
N LYS A 51 -11.04 -20.27 11.51
CA LYS A 51 -11.84 -20.38 12.73
C LYS A 51 -12.98 -21.37 12.50
N GLU A 52 -13.41 -22.04 13.57
CA GLU A 52 -14.57 -22.93 13.49
C GLU A 52 -15.83 -22.13 13.10
N GLY A 53 -16.60 -22.65 12.13
CA GLY A 53 -17.79 -21.96 11.62
C GLY A 53 -17.53 -20.76 10.73
N GLN A 54 -16.27 -20.48 10.34
CA GLN A 54 -15.96 -19.40 9.40
C GLN A 54 -16.54 -19.72 8.01
N ASP A 55 -17.35 -18.82 7.47
CA ASP A 55 -18.07 -18.96 6.19
C ASP A 55 -17.66 -17.91 5.15
N PHE A 56 -16.90 -16.88 5.54
CA PHE A 56 -16.34 -15.86 4.65
C PHE A 56 -14.83 -15.69 4.84
N PHE A 57 -14.13 -15.15 3.84
CA PHE A 57 -12.71 -14.84 3.95
C PHE A 57 -12.46 -13.58 4.81
N PRO A 58 -11.88 -13.70 6.03
CA PRO A 58 -11.63 -12.57 6.89
C PRO A 58 -10.29 -11.91 6.51
N LEU A 59 -10.36 -10.97 5.59
CA LEU A 59 -9.24 -10.08 5.25
C LEU A 59 -9.48 -8.71 5.86
N THR A 60 -8.48 -8.22 6.60
CA THR A 60 -8.45 -6.86 7.14
C THR A 60 -7.22 -6.12 6.64
N VAL A 61 -7.42 -4.93 6.08
CA VAL A 61 -6.34 -4.01 5.70
C VAL A 61 -6.40 -2.77 6.57
N ASN A 62 -5.29 -2.42 7.21
CA ASN A 62 -5.15 -1.18 7.98
C ASN A 62 -3.98 -0.39 7.44
N TYR A 63 -4.27 0.71 6.76
CA TYR A 63 -3.31 1.75 6.45
C TYR A 63 -3.33 2.81 7.56
N GLN A 64 -2.15 3.23 8.02
CA GLN A 64 -2.01 4.24 9.06
C GLN A 64 -0.85 5.19 8.78
N GLU A 65 -1.08 6.47 9.04
CA GLU A 65 -0.07 7.51 8.96
C GLU A 65 0.37 7.90 10.37
N LYS A 66 1.68 8.02 10.57
CA LYS A 66 2.21 8.54 11.84
C LYS A 66 2.59 9.99 11.62
N ALA A 67 2.11 10.92 12.47
CA ALA A 67 2.44 12.34 12.36
C ALA A 67 3.95 12.60 12.33
N PHE A 68 4.74 11.76 13.00
CA PHE A 68 6.20 11.87 12.97
C PHE A 68 6.79 11.66 11.57
N ALA A 69 6.09 10.97 10.66
CA ALA A 69 6.53 10.75 9.29
C ALA A 69 6.71 12.08 8.53
N ALA A 70 5.94 13.11 8.90
CA ALA A 70 6.04 14.46 8.38
C ALA A 70 6.67 15.44 9.40
N GLY A 71 7.34 14.94 10.44
CA GLY A 71 7.97 15.77 11.47
C GLY A 71 6.98 16.52 12.39
N LYS A 72 5.74 16.03 12.52
CA LYS A 72 4.67 16.66 13.29
C LYS A 72 4.32 15.87 14.55
N ILE A 73 3.75 16.56 15.54
CA ILE A 73 3.07 15.96 16.70
C ILE A 73 1.57 15.98 16.42
N PRO A 74 0.79 14.93 16.75
CA PRO A 74 -0.65 14.92 16.52
C PRO A 74 -1.36 16.12 17.15
N GLY A 75 -2.27 16.74 16.41
CA GLY A 75 -3.01 17.93 16.86
C GLY A 75 -4.02 17.65 17.98
N SER A 76 -4.43 16.39 18.15
CA SER A 76 -5.45 15.96 19.11
C SER A 76 -5.14 16.36 20.57
N PHE A 77 -6.16 16.39 21.43
CA PHE A 77 -5.99 16.68 22.87
C PHE A 77 -4.97 15.74 23.53
N PHE A 78 -5.02 14.45 23.17
CA PHE A 78 -4.14 13.41 23.70
C PHE A 78 -2.75 13.37 23.05
N LYS A 79 -2.48 14.20 22.03
CA LYS A 79 -1.20 14.20 21.27
C LYS A 79 -0.80 12.82 20.74
N ARG A 80 -1.80 12.02 20.38
CA ARG A 80 -1.66 10.66 19.87
C ARG A 80 -2.60 10.46 18.67
N GLU A 81 -2.18 9.60 17.75
CA GLU A 81 -3.06 9.12 16.69
C GLU A 81 -4.23 8.35 17.28
N GLY A 82 -5.42 8.63 16.75
CA GLY A 82 -6.68 8.11 17.25
C GLY A 82 -7.31 7.13 16.28
N LYS A 83 -8.60 7.34 16.01
CA LYS A 83 -9.34 6.59 14.99
C LYS A 83 -8.77 6.91 13.60
N PRO A 84 -8.87 5.97 12.64
CA PRO A 84 -8.48 6.23 11.26
C PRO A 84 -9.19 7.48 10.72
N SER A 85 -8.43 8.32 10.04
CA SER A 85 -8.93 9.41 9.21
C SER A 85 -9.66 8.88 7.97
N GLU A 86 -10.34 9.79 7.26
CA GLU A 86 -10.95 9.47 5.98
C GLU A 86 -9.92 8.98 4.97
N GLY A 87 -8.79 9.70 4.82
CA GLY A 87 -7.68 9.30 3.96
C GLY A 87 -7.14 7.90 4.31
N GLU A 88 -6.92 7.62 5.60
CA GLU A 88 -6.45 6.29 6.01
C GLU A 88 -7.46 5.18 5.71
N THR A 89 -8.75 5.46 5.86
CA THR A 89 -9.83 4.52 5.55
C THR A 89 -9.93 4.27 4.03
N LEU A 90 -9.85 5.33 3.22
CA LEU A 90 -9.90 5.24 1.76
C LEU A 90 -8.68 4.49 1.21
N THR A 91 -7.47 4.79 1.71
CA THR A 91 -6.25 4.07 1.30
C THR A 91 -6.29 2.60 1.74
N SER A 92 -6.85 2.30 2.92
CA SER A 92 -7.07 0.91 3.33
C SER A 92 -7.97 0.17 2.34
N ARG A 93 -9.06 0.79 1.88
CA ARG A 93 -9.96 0.22 0.86
C ARG A 93 -9.30 0.12 -0.51
N LEU A 94 -8.47 1.10 -0.89
CA LEU A 94 -7.70 1.11 -2.12
C LEU A 94 -6.76 -0.09 -2.21
N ILE A 95 -6.13 -0.47 -1.09
CA ILE A 95 -5.27 -1.65 -1.00
C ILE A 95 -6.09 -2.94 -0.95
N ASP A 96 -7.20 -2.99 -0.19
CA ASP A 96 -8.04 -4.18 -0.02
C ASP A 96 -8.66 -4.68 -1.33
N ARG A 97 -9.25 -3.76 -2.11
CA ARG A 97 -10.01 -4.06 -3.33
C ARG A 97 -9.25 -4.94 -4.34
N PRO A 98 -8.01 -4.63 -4.75
CA PRO A 98 -7.28 -5.45 -5.70
C PRO A 98 -6.72 -6.75 -5.11
N ILE A 99 -6.46 -6.84 -3.79
CA ILE A 99 -5.86 -8.06 -3.21
C ILE A 99 -6.91 -9.11 -2.82
N ARG A 100 -8.11 -8.68 -2.39
CA ARG A 100 -9.19 -9.57 -1.93
C ARG A 100 -9.57 -10.67 -2.93
N PRO A 101 -9.76 -10.38 -4.24
CA PRO A 101 -10.13 -11.42 -5.21
C PRO A 101 -8.98 -12.36 -5.59
N LEU A 102 -7.74 -12.10 -5.14
CA LEU A 102 -6.56 -12.90 -5.46
C LEU A 102 -6.27 -14.00 -4.45
N PHE A 103 -7.15 -14.23 -3.48
CA PHE A 103 -7.09 -15.41 -2.62
C PHE A 103 -7.95 -16.52 -3.23
N PRO A 104 -7.48 -17.79 -3.23
CA PRO A 104 -8.24 -18.91 -3.73
C PRO A 104 -9.60 -19.05 -3.03
N GLU A 105 -10.58 -19.53 -3.78
CA GLU A 105 -11.87 -19.93 -3.24
C GLU A 105 -11.68 -20.94 -2.09
N GLY A 106 -12.40 -20.74 -0.99
CA GLY A 106 -12.30 -21.58 0.21
C GLY A 106 -11.13 -21.25 1.15
N TYR A 107 -10.28 -20.24 0.83
CA TYR A 107 -9.32 -19.73 1.79
C TYR A 107 -10.01 -18.86 2.86
N LEU A 108 -10.09 -19.39 4.09
CA LEU A 108 -10.85 -18.79 5.20
C LEU A 108 -9.97 -18.48 6.44
N CYS A 109 -8.66 -18.46 6.27
CA CYS A 109 -7.75 -18.07 7.35
C CYS A 109 -7.78 -16.55 7.53
N ASP A 110 -7.93 -16.11 8.79
CA ASP A 110 -7.86 -14.71 9.18
C ASP A 110 -6.53 -14.10 8.73
N THR A 111 -6.59 -13.11 7.86
CA THR A 111 -5.43 -12.49 7.22
C THR A 111 -5.47 -10.98 7.46
N GLN A 112 -4.39 -10.46 8.02
CA GLN A 112 -4.25 -9.04 8.32
C GLN A 112 -3.06 -8.44 7.56
N VAL A 113 -3.33 -7.33 6.89
CA VAL A 113 -2.33 -6.49 6.23
C VAL A 113 -2.29 -5.15 6.96
N ILE A 114 -1.10 -4.72 7.35
CA ILE A 114 -0.89 -3.40 7.97
C ILE A 114 0.14 -2.63 7.15
N ALA A 115 -0.22 -1.42 6.72
CA ALA A 115 0.68 -0.46 6.09
C ALA A 115 0.87 0.74 7.02
N THR A 116 2.11 1.02 7.40
CA THR A 116 2.43 2.13 8.32
C THR A 116 3.38 3.10 7.64
N VAL A 117 2.95 4.34 7.42
CA VAL A 117 3.83 5.38 6.91
C VAL A 117 4.78 5.82 8.01
N LEU A 118 6.08 5.70 7.74
CA LEU A 118 7.16 6.02 8.67
C LEU A 118 7.91 7.29 8.30
N SER A 119 7.90 7.67 7.02
CA SER A 119 8.47 8.91 6.52
C SER A 119 7.69 9.38 5.30
N HIS A 120 7.51 10.68 5.16
CA HIS A 120 6.83 11.31 4.03
C HIS A 120 7.66 12.51 3.56
N ASP A 121 8.04 12.52 2.28
CA ASP A 121 8.92 13.57 1.72
C ASP A 121 8.21 14.83 1.23
N LEU A 122 6.87 14.85 1.34
CA LEU A 122 5.97 15.94 0.89
C LEU A 122 5.81 16.02 -0.63
N GLU A 123 6.38 15.08 -1.37
CA GLU A 123 6.26 15.00 -2.83
C GLU A 123 5.52 13.74 -3.26
N ASN A 124 5.89 12.57 -2.72
CA ASN A 124 5.40 11.28 -3.13
C ASN A 124 4.25 10.82 -2.23
N ASN A 125 3.06 10.69 -2.84
CA ASN A 125 1.89 10.16 -2.13
C ASN A 125 2.17 8.72 -1.65
N PRO A 126 2.00 8.43 -0.34
CA PRO A 126 2.31 7.13 0.26
C PRO A 126 1.36 6.01 -0.15
N ASP A 127 0.19 6.30 -0.70
CA ASP A 127 -0.84 5.32 -1.07
C ASP A 127 -0.32 4.26 -2.06
N ILE A 128 0.36 4.68 -3.12
CA ILE A 128 0.96 3.79 -4.12
C ILE A 128 2.15 3.02 -3.55
N VAL A 129 2.96 3.66 -2.69
CA VAL A 129 4.09 3.01 -2.01
C VAL A 129 3.58 1.91 -1.08
N ALA A 130 2.49 2.18 -0.35
CA ALA A 130 1.82 1.22 0.51
C ALA A 130 1.22 0.06 -0.28
N LEU A 131 0.55 0.33 -1.41
CA LEU A 131 -0.01 -0.69 -2.28
C LEU A 131 1.05 -1.69 -2.75
N ILE A 132 2.19 -1.18 -3.24
CA ILE A 132 3.30 -2.03 -3.70
C ILE A 132 3.97 -2.75 -2.54
N GLY A 133 4.19 -2.08 -1.41
CA GLY A 133 4.76 -2.68 -0.22
C GLY A 133 3.89 -3.83 0.31
N CYS A 134 2.57 -3.66 0.34
CA CYS A 134 1.61 -4.69 0.73
C CYS A 134 1.60 -5.87 -0.25
N SER A 135 1.61 -5.60 -1.55
CA SER A 135 1.75 -6.63 -2.59
C SER A 135 3.02 -7.46 -2.40
N ALA A 136 4.16 -6.81 -2.18
CA ALA A 136 5.43 -7.47 -1.94
C ALA A 136 5.41 -8.29 -0.64
N ALA A 137 4.86 -7.73 0.45
CA ALA A 137 4.74 -8.42 1.73
C ALA A 137 3.83 -9.66 1.65
N LEU A 138 2.70 -9.58 0.94
CA LEU A 138 1.81 -10.72 0.67
C LEU A 138 2.52 -11.80 -0.15
N THR A 139 3.29 -11.39 -1.16
CA THR A 139 4.00 -12.33 -2.05
C THR A 139 5.05 -13.14 -1.30
N ILE A 140 5.72 -12.55 -0.30
CA ILE A 140 6.76 -13.25 0.48
C ILE A 140 6.22 -13.93 1.75
N SER A 141 4.94 -13.77 2.10
CA SER A 141 4.40 -14.27 3.37
C SER A 141 4.08 -15.77 3.37
N GLY A 142 4.03 -16.39 2.20
CA GLY A 142 3.64 -17.79 2.04
C GLY A 142 2.14 -18.05 2.20
N VAL A 143 1.32 -17.00 2.36
CA VAL A 143 -0.14 -17.13 2.24
C VAL A 143 -0.50 -17.42 0.78
N PRO A 144 -1.59 -18.14 0.50
CA PRO A 144 -1.99 -18.48 -0.87
C PRO A 144 -2.57 -17.24 -1.56
N PHE A 145 -1.71 -16.33 -1.99
CA PHE A 145 -2.05 -15.10 -2.69
C PHE A 145 -1.57 -15.18 -4.14
N LEU A 146 -2.50 -15.04 -5.09
CA LEU A 146 -2.27 -15.16 -6.54
C LEU A 146 -1.73 -13.87 -7.17
N GLY A 147 -0.97 -13.08 -6.40
CA GLY A 147 -0.26 -11.90 -6.90
C GLY A 147 1.09 -12.23 -7.56
N PRO A 148 2.01 -11.27 -7.65
CA PRO A 148 1.93 -9.91 -7.12
C PRO A 148 0.98 -9.02 -7.93
N ILE A 149 0.47 -7.97 -7.28
CA ILE A 149 -0.14 -6.82 -7.95
C ILE A 149 0.88 -5.68 -8.11
N GLY A 150 0.71 -4.90 -9.17
CA GLY A 150 1.26 -3.56 -9.30
C GLY A 150 0.15 -2.53 -9.17
N GLY A 151 0.53 -1.27 -9.00
CA GLY A 151 -0.39 -0.16 -9.16
C GLY A 151 0.34 1.14 -9.41
N ALA A 152 -0.36 2.13 -9.92
CA ALA A 152 0.17 3.43 -10.27
C ALA A 152 -0.91 4.50 -10.12
N ARG A 153 -0.47 5.73 -9.88
CA ARG A 153 -1.30 6.93 -10.03
C ARG A 153 -0.99 7.55 -11.39
N VAL A 154 -2.02 8.00 -12.10
CA VAL A 154 -1.91 8.62 -13.42
C VAL A 154 -2.56 9.98 -13.36
N GLY A 155 -1.75 11.01 -13.60
CA GLY A 155 -2.20 12.38 -13.80
C GLY A 155 -2.44 12.69 -15.27
N TYR A 156 -3.20 13.74 -15.56
CA TYR A 156 -3.31 14.29 -16.91
C TYR A 156 -3.15 15.81 -16.87
N LYS A 157 -2.13 16.35 -17.55
CA LYS A 157 -1.85 17.79 -17.62
C LYS A 157 -1.29 18.14 -19.00
N ASP A 158 -1.71 19.28 -19.55
CA ASP A 158 -1.23 19.79 -20.85
C ASP A 158 -1.29 18.78 -22.01
N GLY A 159 -2.34 17.95 -22.04
CA GLY A 159 -2.53 16.94 -23.08
C GLY A 159 -1.74 15.65 -22.89
N GLN A 160 -1.06 15.47 -21.75
CA GLN A 160 -0.15 14.35 -21.50
C GLN A 160 -0.47 13.61 -20.20
N PHE A 161 -0.29 12.28 -20.22
CA PHE A 161 -0.34 11.46 -19.02
C PHE A 161 0.97 11.54 -18.24
N ILE A 162 0.86 11.69 -16.92
CA ILE A 162 1.99 11.75 -16.00
C ILE A 162 1.92 10.52 -15.09
N LEU A 163 3.01 9.74 -15.02
CA LEU A 163 3.10 8.57 -14.15
C LEU A 163 3.52 9.00 -12.74
N ASN A 164 2.74 8.59 -11.73
CA ASN A 164 2.93 8.90 -10.33
C ASN A 164 3.25 10.39 -10.12
N PRO A 165 2.34 11.31 -10.50
CA PRO A 165 2.52 12.74 -10.24
C PRO A 165 2.78 12.97 -8.75
N THR A 166 3.64 13.96 -8.45
CA THR A 166 3.80 14.46 -7.08
C THR A 166 2.47 15.02 -6.55
N VAL A 167 2.38 15.20 -5.23
CA VAL A 167 1.24 15.87 -4.59
C VAL A 167 0.93 17.22 -5.26
N ALA A 168 1.96 18.04 -5.51
CA ALA A 168 1.79 19.34 -6.17
C ALA A 168 1.34 19.21 -7.64
N GLU A 169 1.86 18.23 -8.39
CA GLU A 169 1.44 17.99 -9.77
C GLU A 169 -0.01 17.48 -9.86
N CYS A 170 -0.50 16.77 -8.84
CA CYS A 170 -1.90 16.29 -8.78
C CYS A 170 -2.90 17.45 -8.64
N GLU A 171 -2.59 18.49 -7.86
CA GLU A 171 -3.50 19.63 -7.63
C GLU A 171 -3.88 20.33 -8.94
N ASP A 172 -2.91 20.47 -9.84
CA ASP A 172 -3.08 21.09 -11.16
C ASP A 172 -3.59 20.13 -12.24
N ALA A 173 -3.59 18.82 -11.99
CA ALA A 173 -3.97 17.83 -12.99
C ALA A 173 -5.48 17.86 -13.27
N ALA A 174 -5.86 17.52 -14.50
CA ALA A 174 -7.24 17.30 -14.91
C ALA A 174 -7.74 15.87 -14.62
N LEU A 175 -6.83 14.95 -14.32
CA LEU A 175 -7.13 13.57 -13.92
C LEU A 175 -6.30 13.22 -12.69
N ASP A 176 -6.92 12.56 -11.73
CA ASP A 176 -6.27 11.79 -10.67
C ASP A 176 -6.84 10.36 -10.71
N LEU A 177 -6.09 9.44 -11.30
CA LEU A 177 -6.52 8.05 -11.48
C LEU A 177 -5.54 7.11 -10.80
N VAL A 178 -6.03 6.30 -9.87
CA VAL A 178 -5.28 5.16 -9.32
C VAL A 178 -5.75 3.87 -9.95
N VAL A 179 -4.81 3.10 -10.47
CA VAL A 179 -5.05 1.78 -11.06
C VAL A 179 -4.19 0.73 -10.38
N ALA A 180 -4.77 -0.45 -10.15
CA ALA A 180 -4.05 -1.63 -9.66
C ALA A 180 -4.42 -2.87 -10.48
N GLY A 181 -3.47 -3.77 -10.67
CA GLY A 181 -3.66 -4.96 -11.51
C GLY A 181 -2.57 -6.00 -11.37
N THR A 182 -2.81 -7.17 -11.97
CA THR A 182 -1.79 -8.22 -12.15
C THR A 182 -1.15 -8.09 -13.53
N LYS A 183 -0.30 -9.07 -13.88
CA LYS A 183 0.19 -9.21 -15.26
C LYS A 183 -0.92 -9.55 -16.27
N GLU A 184 -2.03 -10.13 -15.82
CA GLU A 184 -3.12 -10.60 -16.69
C GLU A 184 -4.14 -9.50 -16.97
N GLY A 185 -4.28 -8.53 -16.07
CA GLY A 185 -5.22 -7.44 -16.28
C GLY A 185 -5.37 -6.49 -15.11
N VAL A 186 -6.16 -5.45 -15.36
CA VAL A 186 -6.57 -4.44 -14.37
C VAL A 186 -7.60 -5.05 -13.42
N LEU A 187 -7.42 -4.83 -12.12
CA LEU A 187 -8.32 -5.32 -11.07
C LEU A 187 -9.15 -4.20 -10.44
N MET A 188 -8.57 -3.00 -10.33
CA MET A 188 -9.18 -1.89 -9.62
C MET A 188 -8.79 -0.58 -10.29
N VAL A 189 -9.79 0.29 -10.45
CA VAL A 189 -9.63 1.68 -10.86
C VAL A 189 -10.42 2.54 -9.87
N GLU A 190 -9.82 3.64 -9.45
CA GLU A 190 -10.43 4.73 -8.70
C GLU A 190 -9.98 6.04 -9.34
N SER A 191 -10.90 6.95 -9.66
CA SER A 191 -10.53 8.16 -10.40
C SER A 191 -11.41 9.37 -10.10
N GLU A 192 -10.78 10.53 -10.09
CA GLU A 192 -11.42 11.84 -10.13
C GLU A 192 -10.95 12.58 -11.39
N ALA A 193 -11.87 13.21 -12.13
CA ALA A 193 -11.56 13.88 -13.40
C ALA A 193 -12.34 15.19 -13.56
N LYS A 194 -11.70 16.18 -14.20
CA LYS A 194 -12.27 17.49 -14.53
C LYS A 194 -12.86 17.46 -15.95
N GLU A 195 -14.01 16.78 -16.09
CA GLU A 195 -14.77 16.66 -17.35
C GLU A 195 -13.95 16.10 -18.53
N LEU A 196 -13.17 15.05 -18.28
CA LEU A 196 -12.39 14.29 -19.28
C LEU A 196 -13.14 13.10 -19.86
#